data_AF-A0A6I1N831-F1
#
_entry.id   AF-A0A6I1N831-F1
#
_cell.length_a   1.000
_cell.length_b   1.000
_cell.length_c   1.000
_cell.angle_alpha   90.00
_cell.angle_beta   90.00
_cell.angle_gamma   90.00
#
_symmetry.space_group_name_H-M   'P 1'
#
loop_
_entity.id
_entity.type
_entity.pdbx_description
1 polymer ?
#
loop_
_entity_poly.entity_id
_entity_poly.type
_entity_poly.pdbx_seq_one_letter_code
_entity_poly.pdbx_strand_id
1 'polypeptide(L)'
;MPPATPDAALTSATASPQQAAPDAQGGVVLAPVAETPPKRPRAPARERTIGTKVAGQPAFVLHSYPYKETSLIIDLFTRDFGRVALIAKGAKRPHSQLRGVLQTFQPLSSSWVGKSELRTLTDAEWVGGMLPLEKTALLCGFYLNELLVKLLARDDAHPALFDHYVSTLNQLAHNEPATIVLRKFERALLKETGVAADLGRCTSTRAPVQADVTYVVDPERGPRPERASDPWPRVAGKTLLDMEREDYQDAATQSQSKQLMRFLVAHHLNGAPLNTRQILVDLSQL
;
A
#
# COMPACT_ATOMS: atom_id res chain seq x y z
N MET A 1 -19.81 51.49 -37.53
CA MET A 1 -20.42 52.56 -36.72
C MET A 1 -20.27 52.19 -35.24
N PRO A 2 -19.53 52.99 -34.43
CA PRO A 2 -19.87 53.22 -33.01
C PRO A 2 -21.11 54.14 -32.93
N PRO A 3 -21.64 54.59 -31.76
CA PRO A 3 -21.15 54.52 -30.36
C PRO A 3 -22.19 53.84 -29.40
N ALA A 4 -22.23 53.95 -28.05
CA ALA A 4 -21.54 54.83 -27.09
C ALA A 4 -21.41 54.25 -25.65
N THR A 5 -20.50 54.83 -24.88
CA THR A 5 -20.39 54.92 -23.40
C THR A 5 -20.50 56.42 -22.97
N PRO A 6 -20.40 56.84 -21.69
CA PRO A 6 -20.27 56.16 -20.37
C PRO A 6 -21.58 56.32 -19.55
N ASP A 7 -21.72 56.52 -18.22
CA ASP A 7 -20.87 56.77 -17.03
C ASP A 7 -21.70 56.37 -15.74
N ALA A 8 -21.42 56.61 -14.44
CA ALA A 8 -20.44 57.42 -13.69
C ALA A 8 -20.26 56.96 -12.20
N ALA A 9 -19.34 57.63 -11.49
CA ALA A 9 -19.38 58.19 -10.11
C ALA A 9 -20.43 57.75 -9.04
N LEU A 10 -20.22 57.88 -7.70
CA LEU A 10 -19.06 57.95 -6.78
C LEU A 10 -19.57 58.01 -5.31
N THR A 11 -18.70 58.14 -4.30
CA THR A 11 -18.97 58.48 -2.86
C THR A 11 -19.72 57.45 -1.98
N SER A 12 -19.80 57.63 -0.65
CA SER A 12 -18.75 57.51 0.41
C SER A 12 -19.26 58.06 1.77
N ALA A 13 -19.08 57.30 2.87
CA ALA A 13 -19.34 57.72 4.27
C ALA A 13 -20.85 58.03 4.59
N THR A 14 -21.32 58.24 5.84
CA THR A 14 -20.64 58.50 7.14
C THR A 14 -21.51 58.06 8.35
N ALA A 15 -20.88 57.93 9.54
CA ALA A 15 -21.42 58.17 10.89
C ALA A 15 -22.54 57.30 11.51
N SER A 16 -22.22 56.70 12.66
CA SER A 16 -23.15 56.51 13.80
C SER A 16 -23.21 57.79 14.65
N PRO A 17 -24.22 57.98 15.52
CA PRO A 17 -23.91 57.98 16.96
C PRO A 17 -25.03 57.51 17.94
N GLN A 18 -24.67 56.58 18.84
CA GLN A 18 -24.60 56.76 20.31
C GLN A 18 -25.87 56.92 21.22
N GLN A 19 -25.87 56.15 22.33
CA GLN A 19 -26.62 56.33 23.62
C GLN A 19 -28.16 56.09 23.61
N ALA A 20 -28.84 55.71 24.71
CA ALA A 20 -28.44 55.51 26.12
C ALA A 20 -29.13 54.28 26.80
N ALA A 21 -28.83 54.05 28.09
CA ALA A 21 -29.45 53.07 29.02
C ALA A 21 -30.50 53.80 29.94
N PRO A 22 -31.08 53.26 31.05
CA PRO A 22 -30.78 52.02 31.81
C PRO A 22 -32.01 51.22 32.38
N ASP A 23 -31.71 50.25 33.27
CA ASP A 23 -32.55 49.72 34.38
C ASP A 23 -33.82 48.88 34.08
N ALA A 24 -34.21 47.88 34.90
CA ALA A 24 -33.52 47.19 36.00
C ALA A 24 -34.13 45.79 36.33
N GLN A 25 -33.28 44.92 36.90
CA GLN A 25 -33.56 43.81 37.86
C GLN A 25 -34.72 42.81 37.63
N GLY A 26 -34.38 41.52 37.59
CA GLY A 26 -35.31 40.39 37.72
C GLY A 26 -34.64 39.05 37.38
N GLY A 27 -34.12 38.33 38.39
CA GLY A 27 -33.20 37.20 38.16
C GLY A 27 -33.74 35.81 38.51
N VAL A 28 -33.17 34.79 37.86
CA VAL A 28 -33.12 33.40 38.35
C VAL A 28 -31.69 32.89 38.13
N VAL A 29 -31.08 32.31 39.17
CA VAL A 29 -29.72 31.76 39.08
C VAL A 29 -29.78 30.32 38.57
N LEU A 30 -29.37 30.12 37.32
CA LEU A 30 -29.01 28.80 36.80
C LEU A 30 -27.50 28.60 36.93
N ALA A 31 -27.08 27.51 37.57
CA ALA A 31 -25.67 27.18 37.71
C ALA A 31 -25.06 26.81 36.33
N PRO A 32 -23.83 27.27 36.01
CA PRO A 32 -23.21 26.97 34.72
C PRO A 32 -22.89 25.48 34.60
N VAL A 33 -23.28 24.89 33.47
CA VAL A 33 -22.81 23.55 33.07
C VAL A 33 -21.31 23.63 32.84
N ALA A 34 -20.54 22.77 33.50
CA ALA A 34 -19.08 22.75 33.37
C ALA A 34 -18.66 22.20 31.99
N GLU A 35 -18.36 23.10 31.05
CA GLU A 35 -17.76 22.72 29.78
C GLU A 35 -16.44 21.96 30.02
N THR A 36 -16.31 20.77 29.41
CA THR A 36 -15.08 19.99 29.52
C THR A 36 -14.02 20.61 28.61
N PRO A 37 -12.83 21.00 29.13
CA PRO A 37 -11.85 21.73 28.34
C PRO A 37 -11.36 20.91 27.14
N PRO A 38 -11.18 21.53 25.96
CA PRO A 38 -10.82 20.80 24.75
C PRO A 38 -9.45 20.12 24.91
N LYS A 39 -9.41 18.81 24.63
CA LYS A 39 -8.17 18.03 24.64
C LYS A 39 -7.19 18.61 23.62
N ARG A 40 -6.11 19.24 24.10
CA ARG A 40 -5.02 19.74 23.25
C ARG A 40 -4.54 18.63 22.31
N PRO A 41 -4.29 18.92 21.02
CA PRO A 41 -3.72 17.93 20.10
C PRO A 41 -2.39 17.41 20.66
N ARG A 42 -2.24 16.09 20.66
CA ARG A 42 -1.06 15.42 21.23
C ARG A 42 0.13 15.68 20.30
N ALA A 43 1.15 16.37 20.79
CA ALA A 43 2.37 16.63 20.02
C ALA A 43 2.97 15.30 19.51
N PRO A 44 3.59 15.28 18.31
CA PRO A 44 4.17 14.07 17.76
C PRO A 44 5.19 13.46 18.73
N ALA A 45 5.01 12.19 19.06
CA ALA A 45 5.82 11.51 20.06
C ALA A 45 7.25 11.35 19.53
N ARG A 46 8.20 12.08 20.11
CA ARG A 46 9.62 11.90 19.78
C ARG A 46 10.06 10.45 19.99
N GLU A 47 10.80 9.99 19.01
CA GLU A 47 11.60 8.77 18.86
C GLU A 47 11.91 8.01 20.18
N ARG A 48 11.54 6.73 20.24
CA ARG A 48 11.65 5.89 21.45
C ARG A 48 12.67 4.76 21.33
N THR A 49 13.92 5.16 21.50
CA THR A 49 14.95 4.53 22.34
C THR A 49 15.13 3.00 22.34
N ILE A 50 16.35 2.59 21.95
CA ILE A 50 17.19 1.52 22.54
C ILE A 50 16.46 0.54 23.48
N GLY A 51 15.98 -0.58 22.94
CA GLY A 51 15.35 -1.66 23.73
C GLY A 51 14.06 -2.16 23.09
N THR A 52 14.06 -2.25 21.76
CA THR A 52 12.93 -1.92 20.90
C THR A 52 11.69 -2.79 21.18
N LYS A 53 10.82 -2.28 22.05
CA LYS A 53 9.44 -2.76 22.22
C LYS A 53 8.57 -1.99 21.24
N VAL A 54 8.00 -2.73 20.29
CA VAL A 54 7.04 -2.23 19.32
C VAL A 54 5.65 -2.71 19.72
N ALA A 55 4.64 -1.87 19.53
CA ALA A 55 3.27 -2.17 19.96
C ALA A 55 2.22 -1.62 18.98
N GLY A 56 1.13 -2.36 18.80
CA GLY A 56 -0.05 -1.93 18.03
C GLY A 56 0.23 -1.68 16.54
N GLN A 57 1.19 -2.39 15.95
CA GLN A 57 1.58 -2.19 14.56
C GLN A 57 0.65 -2.91 13.57
N PRO A 58 0.10 -2.21 12.56
CA PRO A 58 -0.63 -2.82 11.46
C PRO A 58 0.25 -3.83 10.72
N ALA A 59 -0.24 -5.06 10.60
CA ALA A 59 0.52 -6.18 10.07
C ALA A 59 -0.37 -7.22 9.35
N PHE A 60 0.27 -8.03 8.50
CA PHE A 60 -0.29 -9.26 7.93
C PHE A 60 0.75 -10.38 8.03
N VAL A 61 0.28 -11.61 8.29
CA VAL A 61 1.13 -12.80 8.16
C VAL A 61 1.42 -13.05 6.68
N LEU A 62 2.69 -13.02 6.28
CA LEU A 62 3.12 -13.45 4.94
C LEU A 62 3.24 -14.98 4.91
N HIS A 63 3.91 -15.53 5.93
CA HIS A 63 4.24 -16.95 6.04
C HIS A 63 4.39 -17.33 7.52
N SER A 64 4.12 -18.61 7.85
CA SER A 64 4.35 -19.15 9.19
C SER A 64 4.89 -20.58 9.10
N TYR A 65 5.76 -20.96 10.03
CA TYR A 65 6.36 -22.29 10.07
C TYR A 65 6.53 -22.83 11.51
N PRO A 66 6.37 -24.15 11.74
CA PRO A 66 6.55 -24.75 13.06
C PRO A 66 7.94 -24.49 13.63
N TYR A 67 8.01 -24.04 14.89
CA TYR A 67 9.27 -23.82 15.59
C TYR A 67 9.23 -24.40 17.00
N LYS A 68 10.03 -25.44 17.23
CA LYS A 68 9.96 -26.31 18.42
C LYS A 68 8.55 -26.93 18.56
N GLU A 69 8.32 -27.57 19.70
CA GLU A 69 7.06 -28.28 20.00
C GLU A 69 5.84 -27.34 19.96
N THR A 70 5.88 -26.22 20.67
CA THR A 70 4.68 -25.40 20.97
C THR A 70 4.63 -24.03 20.29
N SER A 71 5.64 -23.62 19.52
CA SER A 71 5.73 -22.25 18.95
C SER A 71 5.73 -22.24 17.42
N LEU A 72 5.55 -21.06 16.85
CA LEU A 72 5.76 -20.79 15.41
C LEU A 72 6.88 -19.75 15.26
N ILE A 73 7.51 -19.72 14.10
CA ILE A 73 8.07 -18.48 13.56
C ILE A 73 7.11 -17.97 12.49
N ILE A 74 6.91 -16.66 12.46
CA ILE A 74 6.10 -15.95 11.47
C ILE A 74 6.94 -14.85 10.83
N ASP A 75 6.85 -14.69 9.51
CA ASP A 75 7.28 -13.49 8.81
C ASP A 75 6.03 -12.61 8.64
N LEU A 76 6.03 -11.44 9.29
CA LEU A 76 4.99 -10.43 9.12
C LEU A 76 5.45 -9.38 8.10
N PHE A 77 4.53 -8.90 7.26
CA PHE A 77 4.66 -7.59 6.64
C PHE A 77 3.97 -6.58 7.55
N THR A 78 4.67 -5.53 7.93
CA THR A 78 4.24 -4.51 8.88
C THR A 78 4.41 -3.14 8.26
N ARG A 79 3.51 -2.20 8.60
CA ARG A 79 3.45 -0.92 7.89
C ARG A 79 4.68 -0.05 8.10
N ASP A 80 5.08 0.15 9.36
CA ASP A 80 6.12 1.13 9.70
C ASP A 80 7.50 0.47 10.02
N PHE A 81 7.60 -0.87 9.96
CA PHE A 81 8.83 -1.66 10.18
C PHE A 81 9.12 -2.70 9.09
N GLY A 82 8.36 -2.71 7.99
CA GLY A 82 8.65 -3.59 6.86
C GLY A 82 8.40 -5.07 7.15
N ARG A 83 9.21 -5.94 6.54
CA ARG A 83 9.15 -7.39 6.78
C ARG A 83 9.96 -7.77 8.03
N VAL A 84 9.29 -8.27 9.07
CA VAL A 84 9.91 -8.65 10.36
C VAL A 84 9.66 -10.13 10.69
N ALA A 85 10.67 -10.80 11.24
CA ALA A 85 10.57 -12.21 11.65
C ALA A 85 10.38 -12.33 13.17
N LEU A 86 9.30 -13.00 13.60
CA LEU A 86 8.91 -13.11 15.01
C LEU A 86 8.70 -14.56 15.46
N ILE A 87 9.15 -14.90 16.67
CA ILE A 87 8.77 -16.14 17.36
C ILE A 87 7.43 -15.90 18.08
N ALA A 88 6.39 -16.61 17.65
CA ALA A 88 5.10 -16.68 18.33
C ALA A 88 5.13 -17.83 19.36
N LYS A 89 5.55 -17.50 20.58
CA LYS A 89 5.75 -18.47 21.67
C LYS A 89 4.43 -19.08 22.12
N GLY A 90 4.33 -20.41 22.13
CA GLY A 90 3.11 -21.10 22.55
C GLY A 90 1.93 -21.05 21.56
N ALA A 91 2.11 -20.51 20.35
CA ALA A 91 1.04 -20.36 19.35
C ALA A 91 0.42 -21.70 18.87
N LYS A 92 1.11 -22.84 19.04
CA LYS A 92 0.57 -24.17 18.69
C LYS A 92 -0.27 -24.81 19.80
N ARG A 93 -0.34 -24.24 21.01
CA ARG A 93 -1.09 -24.82 22.14
C ARG A 93 -2.61 -24.77 21.85
N PRO A 94 -3.41 -25.78 22.28
CA PRO A 94 -4.84 -25.85 21.95
C PRO A 94 -5.66 -24.60 22.30
N HIS A 95 -5.39 -24.01 23.47
CA HIS A 95 -6.07 -22.80 23.98
C HIS A 95 -5.25 -21.51 23.80
N SER A 96 -4.38 -21.46 22.79
CA SER A 96 -3.57 -20.26 22.52
C SER A 96 -4.36 -19.24 21.71
N GLN A 97 -4.54 -18.01 22.22
CA GLN A 97 -5.23 -16.94 21.48
C GLN A 97 -4.56 -16.67 20.12
N LEU A 98 -3.23 -16.73 20.08
CA LEU A 98 -2.42 -16.60 18.86
C LEU A 98 -2.76 -17.63 17.78
N ARG A 99 -3.33 -18.80 18.13
CA ARG A 99 -3.64 -19.88 17.18
C ARG A 99 -4.78 -19.52 16.22
N GLY A 100 -5.74 -18.71 16.68
CA GLY A 100 -6.83 -18.21 15.84
C GLY A 100 -6.46 -16.95 15.07
N VAL A 101 -5.60 -16.10 15.65
CA VAL A 101 -5.27 -14.77 15.11
C VAL A 101 -4.20 -14.80 14.01
N LEU A 102 -3.20 -15.69 14.09
CA LEU A 102 -2.06 -15.70 13.17
C LEU A 102 -2.37 -16.36 11.80
N GLN A 103 -3.42 -15.90 11.14
CA GLN A 103 -3.84 -16.33 9.81
C GLN A 103 -3.32 -15.39 8.70
N THR A 104 -3.02 -15.98 7.54
CA THR A 104 -2.65 -15.25 6.32
C THR A 104 -3.81 -14.38 5.83
N PHE A 105 -3.51 -13.24 5.20
CA PHE A 105 -4.49 -12.30 4.62
C PHE A 105 -5.45 -11.62 5.60
N GLN A 106 -5.32 -11.84 6.91
CA GLN A 106 -6.09 -11.13 7.93
C GLN A 106 -5.31 -9.93 8.49
N PRO A 107 -5.95 -8.75 8.64
CA PRO A 107 -5.31 -7.56 9.18
C PRO A 107 -5.14 -7.68 10.70
N LEU A 108 -3.90 -7.49 11.17
CA LEU A 108 -3.51 -7.66 12.58
C LEU A 108 -3.00 -6.35 13.18
N SER A 109 -3.29 -6.16 14.46
CA SER A 109 -2.55 -5.29 15.38
C SER A 109 -1.50 -6.16 16.07
N SER A 110 -0.22 -5.82 15.97
CA SER A 110 0.88 -6.69 16.43
C SER A 110 1.89 -5.96 17.32
N SER A 111 2.41 -6.67 18.32
CA SER A 111 3.39 -6.13 19.27
C SER A 111 4.53 -7.13 19.50
N TRP A 112 5.76 -6.64 19.56
CA TRP A 112 6.95 -7.49 19.74
C TRP A 112 8.06 -6.81 20.55
N VAL A 113 9.00 -7.63 21.02
CA VAL A 113 10.24 -7.18 21.69
C VAL A 113 11.47 -7.90 21.11
N GLY A 114 12.53 -7.13 20.88
CA GLY A 114 13.84 -7.66 20.52
C GLY A 114 14.72 -6.65 19.78
N LYS A 115 16.02 -6.94 19.71
CA LYS A 115 17.00 -6.21 18.87
C LYS A 115 17.63 -7.11 17.78
N SER A 116 17.27 -8.39 17.77
CA SER A 116 17.73 -9.40 16.81
C SER A 116 16.87 -9.40 15.54
N GLU A 117 17.39 -9.99 14.47
CA GLU A 117 16.66 -10.38 13.24
C GLU A 117 15.35 -11.13 13.54
N LEU A 118 15.43 -12.07 14.49
CA LEU A 118 14.32 -12.88 14.95
C LEU A 118 13.91 -12.40 16.35
N ARG A 119 12.74 -11.78 16.47
CA ARG A 119 12.24 -11.14 17.71
C ARG A 119 11.20 -12.03 18.39
N THR A 120 10.69 -11.62 19.56
CA THR A 120 9.56 -12.32 20.21
C THR A 120 8.28 -11.53 19.99
N LEU A 121 7.27 -12.15 19.36
CA LEU A 121 5.91 -11.63 19.37
C LEU A 121 5.40 -11.67 20.82
N THR A 122 4.94 -10.53 21.33
CA THR A 122 4.37 -10.43 22.69
C THR A 122 2.85 -10.42 22.68
N ASP A 123 2.25 -9.93 21.60
CA ASP A 123 0.81 -9.78 21.47
C ASP A 123 0.40 -9.67 19.99
N ALA A 124 -0.80 -10.14 19.65
CA ALA A 124 -1.41 -10.00 18.34
C ALA A 124 -2.95 -10.08 18.45
N GLU A 125 -3.62 -9.08 17.89
CA GLU A 125 -5.08 -8.96 17.84
C GLU A 125 -5.55 -8.88 16.39
N TRP A 126 -6.72 -9.46 16.08
CA TRP A 126 -7.35 -9.33 14.76
C TRP A 126 -8.13 -8.02 14.68
N VAL A 127 -7.87 -7.20 13.65
CA VAL A 127 -8.52 -5.89 13.45
C VAL A 127 -9.88 -6.05 12.75
N GLY A 128 -10.08 -7.13 12.00
CA GLY A 128 -11.28 -7.34 11.18
C GLY A 128 -11.36 -6.37 9.99
N GLY A 129 -12.56 -6.22 9.43
CA GLY A 129 -12.84 -5.26 8.35
C GLY A 129 -12.39 -5.69 6.94
N MET A 130 -11.86 -6.90 6.75
CA MET A 130 -11.50 -7.46 5.43
C MET A 130 -12.22 -8.79 5.20
N LEU A 131 -12.78 -8.98 4.00
CA LEU A 131 -13.38 -10.25 3.59
C LEU A 131 -12.29 -11.33 3.35
N PRO A 132 -12.58 -12.61 3.61
CA PRO A 132 -11.62 -13.69 3.34
C PRO A 132 -11.39 -13.85 1.82
N LEU A 133 -10.17 -14.22 1.44
CA LEU A 133 -9.86 -14.61 0.05
C LEU A 133 -10.30 -16.06 -0.21
N GLU A 134 -11.02 -16.26 -1.32
CA GLU A 134 -11.48 -17.58 -1.78
C GLU A 134 -10.91 -17.95 -3.15
N LYS A 135 -10.97 -19.25 -3.50
CA LYS A 135 -10.78 -19.76 -4.88
C LYS A 135 -9.50 -19.20 -5.52
N THR A 136 -9.59 -18.62 -6.71
CA THR A 136 -8.46 -18.00 -7.43
C THR A 136 -7.88 -16.80 -6.70
N ALA A 137 -8.71 -16.01 -6.00
CA ALA A 137 -8.25 -14.84 -5.25
C ALA A 137 -7.30 -15.23 -4.11
N LEU A 138 -7.52 -16.38 -3.47
CA LEU A 138 -6.61 -16.95 -2.46
C LEU A 138 -5.23 -17.29 -3.06
N LEU A 139 -5.18 -17.86 -4.26
CA LEU A 139 -3.94 -18.15 -4.97
C LEU A 139 -3.21 -16.86 -5.41
N CYS A 140 -3.97 -15.83 -5.82
CA CYS A 140 -3.43 -14.48 -6.03
C CYS A 140 -2.85 -13.89 -4.73
N GLY A 141 -3.51 -14.08 -3.59
CA GLY A 141 -3.00 -13.73 -2.27
C GLY A 141 -1.63 -14.36 -1.99
N PHE A 142 -1.51 -15.67 -2.16
CA PHE A 142 -0.22 -16.35 -1.92
C PHE A 142 0.89 -15.87 -2.88
N TYR A 143 0.56 -15.55 -4.14
CA TYR A 143 1.51 -14.98 -5.09
C TYR A 143 2.07 -13.63 -4.60
N LEU A 144 1.21 -12.75 -4.08
CA LEU A 144 1.61 -11.47 -3.50
C LEU A 144 2.55 -11.66 -2.30
N ASN A 145 2.24 -12.61 -1.41
CA ASN A 145 3.11 -12.94 -0.27
C ASN A 145 4.46 -13.47 -0.72
N GLU A 146 4.48 -14.33 -1.74
CA GLU A 146 5.72 -14.90 -2.27
C GLU A 146 6.62 -13.82 -2.89
N LEU A 147 6.06 -12.83 -3.58
CA LEU A 147 6.80 -11.66 -4.04
C LEU A 147 7.36 -10.84 -2.87
N LEU A 148 6.55 -10.55 -1.84
CA LEU A 148 6.99 -9.81 -0.65
C LEU A 148 8.08 -10.54 0.15
N VAL A 149 8.06 -11.87 0.17
CA VAL A 149 9.11 -12.71 0.80
C VAL A 149 10.40 -12.75 -0.04
N LYS A 150 10.34 -12.54 -1.36
CA LYS A 150 11.51 -12.63 -2.26
C LYS A 150 12.13 -11.30 -2.66
N LEU A 151 11.35 -10.22 -2.73
CA LEU A 151 11.80 -8.93 -3.27
C LEU A 151 11.99 -7.83 -2.20
N LEU A 152 11.43 -7.97 -0.99
CA LEU A 152 11.74 -7.03 0.11
C LEU A 152 13.01 -7.43 0.88
N ALA A 153 13.68 -6.45 1.46
CA ALA A 153 14.62 -6.65 2.57
C ALA A 153 13.87 -7.05 3.87
N ARG A 154 14.62 -7.35 4.95
CA ARG A 154 14.06 -7.35 6.30
C ARG A 154 14.26 -5.97 6.93
N ASP A 155 13.32 -5.59 7.80
CA ASP A 155 13.34 -4.32 8.55
C ASP A 155 13.37 -3.02 7.72
N ASP A 156 13.13 -3.10 6.41
CA ASP A 156 13.01 -1.97 5.50
C ASP A 156 11.53 -1.59 5.28
N ALA A 157 11.17 -0.36 5.60
CA ALA A 157 9.78 0.07 5.75
C ALA A 157 9.24 0.69 4.47
N HIS A 158 8.20 0.07 3.89
CA HIS A 158 7.50 0.56 2.70
C HIS A 158 6.01 0.83 3.02
N PRO A 159 5.65 1.95 3.71
CA PRO A 159 4.28 2.20 4.13
C PRO A 159 3.29 2.33 2.96
N ALA A 160 3.68 2.92 1.84
CA ALA A 160 2.82 3.02 0.66
C ALA A 160 2.60 1.65 0.00
N LEU A 161 3.62 0.79 -0.06
CA LEU A 161 3.47 -0.61 -0.49
C LEU A 161 2.53 -1.40 0.45
N PHE A 162 2.57 -1.15 1.76
CA PHE A 162 1.64 -1.75 2.71
C PHE A 162 0.19 -1.31 2.45
N ASP A 163 -0.03 -0.01 2.24
CA ASP A 163 -1.35 0.53 1.92
C ASP A 163 -1.85 0.01 0.54
N HIS A 164 -0.95 -0.14 -0.45
CA HIS A 164 -1.23 -0.83 -1.72
C HIS A 164 -1.57 -2.32 -1.52
N TYR A 165 -0.88 -3.03 -0.63
CA TYR A 165 -1.14 -4.44 -0.31
C TYR A 165 -2.54 -4.61 0.32
N VAL A 166 -2.91 -3.77 1.29
CA VAL A 166 -4.26 -3.73 1.88
C VAL A 166 -5.33 -3.53 0.79
N SER A 167 -5.13 -2.53 -0.07
CA SER A 167 -6.05 -2.24 -1.19
C SER A 167 -6.15 -3.41 -2.18
N THR A 168 -5.03 -4.09 -2.45
CA THR A 168 -4.94 -5.25 -3.35
C THR A 168 -5.70 -6.45 -2.78
N LEU A 169 -5.51 -6.79 -1.50
CA LEU A 169 -6.27 -7.86 -0.84
C LEU A 169 -7.77 -7.55 -0.85
N ASN A 170 -8.16 -6.30 -0.54
CA ASN A 170 -9.58 -5.91 -0.52
C ASN A 170 -10.23 -6.00 -1.90
N GLN A 171 -9.56 -5.54 -2.96
CA GLN A 171 -10.03 -5.68 -4.35
C GLN A 171 -10.20 -7.16 -4.73
N LEU A 172 -9.21 -8.00 -4.44
CA LEU A 172 -9.29 -9.45 -4.71
C LEU A 172 -10.44 -10.13 -3.95
N ALA A 173 -10.69 -9.74 -2.69
CA ALA A 173 -11.80 -10.29 -1.90
C ALA A 173 -13.18 -9.88 -2.42
N HIS A 174 -13.29 -8.72 -3.07
CA HIS A 174 -14.50 -8.25 -3.74
C HIS A 174 -14.64 -8.74 -5.20
N ASN A 175 -13.75 -9.63 -5.65
CA ASN A 175 -13.73 -10.24 -7.00
C ASN A 175 -13.41 -9.25 -8.14
N GLU A 176 -12.69 -8.16 -7.86
CA GLU A 176 -12.15 -7.28 -8.90
C GLU A 176 -11.22 -8.04 -9.86
N PRO A 177 -11.09 -7.62 -11.15
CA PRO A 177 -10.31 -8.36 -12.15
C PRO A 177 -8.84 -8.56 -11.76
N ALA A 178 -8.52 -9.76 -11.24
CA ALA A 178 -7.20 -10.07 -10.68
C ALA A 178 -6.02 -9.84 -11.66
N THR A 179 -6.27 -9.88 -12.97
CA THR A 179 -5.30 -9.47 -14.00
C THR A 179 -4.81 -8.04 -13.78
N ILE A 180 -5.74 -7.10 -13.56
CA ILE A 180 -5.51 -5.66 -13.33
C ILE A 180 -4.95 -5.44 -11.93
N VAL A 181 -5.62 -6.00 -10.90
CA VAL A 181 -5.27 -5.78 -9.49
C VAL A 181 -3.82 -6.21 -9.21
N LEU A 182 -3.39 -7.34 -9.77
CA LEU A 182 -2.00 -7.79 -9.66
C LEU A 182 -1.01 -6.89 -10.45
N ARG A 183 -1.39 -6.29 -11.60
CA ARG A 183 -0.49 -5.35 -12.30
C ARG A 183 -0.22 -4.10 -11.46
N LYS A 184 -1.26 -3.55 -10.82
CA LYS A 184 -1.16 -2.40 -9.92
C LYS A 184 -0.20 -2.69 -8.77
N PHE A 185 -0.40 -3.82 -8.08
CA PHE A 185 0.49 -4.23 -7.00
C PHE A 185 1.93 -4.46 -7.44
N GLU A 186 2.16 -5.22 -8.52
CA GLU A 186 3.53 -5.51 -8.99
C GLU A 186 4.27 -4.22 -9.40
N ARG A 187 3.58 -3.26 -10.02
CA ARG A 187 4.18 -1.96 -10.38
C ARG A 187 4.52 -1.15 -9.12
N ALA A 188 3.64 -1.12 -8.13
CA ALA A 188 3.93 -0.53 -6.83
C ALA A 188 5.11 -1.22 -6.13
N LEU A 189 5.16 -2.55 -6.11
CA LEU A 189 6.25 -3.32 -5.49
C LEU A 189 7.62 -2.99 -6.10
N LEU A 190 7.74 -3.00 -7.43
CA LEU A 190 9.03 -2.67 -8.07
C LEU A 190 9.41 -1.19 -7.90
N LYS A 191 8.43 -0.28 -7.80
CA LYS A 191 8.65 1.15 -7.55
C LYS A 191 9.11 1.43 -6.12
N GLU A 192 8.45 0.82 -5.14
CA GLU A 192 8.73 1.00 -3.70
C GLU A 192 10.00 0.29 -3.24
N THR A 193 10.48 -0.75 -3.96
CA THR A 193 11.83 -1.32 -3.77
C THR A 193 12.91 -0.59 -4.57
N GLY A 194 12.57 0.48 -5.30
CA GLY A 194 13.52 1.32 -6.03
C GLY A 194 14.12 0.68 -7.29
N VAL A 195 13.59 -0.45 -7.77
CA VAL A 195 14.11 -1.15 -8.97
C VAL A 195 13.33 -0.83 -10.25
N ALA A 196 12.12 -0.27 -10.16
CA ALA A 196 11.40 0.22 -11.34
C ALA A 196 11.89 1.61 -11.77
N ALA A 197 12.23 1.73 -13.04
CA ALA A 197 12.36 3.02 -13.69
C ALA A 197 11.00 3.66 -14.00
N ASP A 198 10.96 4.99 -14.11
CA ASP A 198 9.82 5.79 -14.55
C ASP A 198 9.33 5.33 -15.94
N LEU A 199 8.14 4.74 -16.02
CA LEU A 199 7.59 4.25 -17.29
C LEU A 199 7.04 5.38 -18.18
N GLY A 200 6.87 6.58 -17.64
CA GLY A 200 6.48 7.79 -18.37
C GLY A 200 7.64 8.50 -19.07
N ARG A 201 8.90 8.08 -18.87
CA ARG A 201 10.10 8.71 -19.46
C ARG A 201 10.93 7.76 -20.30
N CYS A 202 11.36 8.22 -21.48
CA CYS A 202 12.30 7.50 -22.31
C CYS A 202 13.73 7.66 -21.78
N THR A 203 14.39 6.56 -21.43
CA THR A 203 15.76 6.55 -20.90
C THR A 203 16.80 7.00 -21.94
N SER A 204 16.54 6.76 -23.23
CA SER A 204 17.46 7.11 -24.33
C SER A 204 17.41 8.60 -24.73
N THR A 205 16.25 9.26 -24.63
CA THR A 205 16.08 10.67 -25.07
C THR A 205 15.82 11.63 -23.92
N ARG A 206 15.50 11.12 -22.72
CA ARG A 206 15.01 11.88 -21.54
C ARG A 206 13.73 12.69 -21.79
N ALA A 207 13.05 12.48 -22.93
CA ALA A 207 11.72 13.00 -23.21
C ALA A 207 10.64 12.13 -22.55
N PRO A 208 9.40 12.62 -22.41
CA PRO A 208 8.25 11.78 -22.10
C PRO A 208 8.07 10.63 -23.11
N VAL A 209 7.47 9.53 -22.67
CA VAL A 209 7.02 8.45 -23.56
C VAL A 209 5.90 8.94 -24.48
N GLN A 210 5.98 8.57 -25.76
CA GLN A 210 5.01 8.93 -26.80
C GLN A 210 4.04 7.77 -27.03
N ALA A 211 2.73 8.05 -27.04
CA ALA A 211 1.70 7.01 -26.94
C ALA A 211 1.68 6.03 -28.14
N ASP A 212 2.07 6.54 -29.30
CA ASP A 212 2.09 5.95 -30.63
C ASP A 212 3.39 5.19 -30.98
N VAL A 213 4.44 5.31 -30.16
CA VAL A 213 5.74 4.66 -30.37
C VAL A 213 5.78 3.30 -29.64
N THR A 214 6.40 2.28 -30.25
CA THR A 214 6.70 1.00 -29.59
C THR A 214 7.99 1.09 -28.75
N TYR A 215 7.91 0.63 -27.51
CA TYR A 215 9.02 0.57 -26.57
C TYR A 215 9.33 -0.87 -26.19
N VAL A 216 10.58 -1.08 -25.75
CA VAL A 216 10.94 -2.14 -24.80
C VAL A 216 11.40 -1.48 -23.52
N VAL A 217 11.20 -2.15 -22.39
CA VAL A 217 11.65 -1.66 -21.07
C VAL A 217 12.89 -2.44 -20.67
N ASP A 218 13.98 -1.72 -20.48
CA ASP A 218 15.20 -2.22 -19.85
C ASP A 218 14.97 -2.34 -18.33
N PRO A 219 15.16 -3.50 -17.69
CA PRO A 219 14.87 -3.67 -16.26
C PRO A 219 15.65 -2.75 -15.33
N GLU A 220 16.85 -2.30 -15.72
CA GLU A 220 17.70 -1.42 -14.90
C GLU A 220 17.56 0.06 -15.31
N ARG A 221 17.12 0.33 -16.56
CA ARG A 221 17.20 1.67 -17.16
C ARG A 221 15.86 2.26 -17.61
N GLY A 222 14.81 1.45 -17.74
CA GLY A 222 13.48 1.89 -18.15
C GLY A 222 13.22 1.90 -19.67
N PRO A 223 12.13 2.59 -20.10
CA PRO A 223 11.66 2.54 -21.48
C PRO A 223 12.65 3.12 -22.51
N ARG A 224 12.83 2.41 -23.62
CA ARG A 224 13.47 2.93 -24.85
C ARG A 224 12.69 2.45 -26.08
N PRO A 225 12.74 3.19 -27.21
CA PRO A 225 12.20 2.69 -28.47
C PRO A 225 12.76 1.30 -28.78
N GLU A 226 11.93 0.47 -29.41
CA GLU A 226 12.32 -0.88 -29.80
C GLU A 226 13.44 -0.87 -30.87
N ARG A 227 14.12 -2.01 -30.97
CA ARG A 227 15.09 -2.34 -32.02
C ARG A 227 14.72 -3.69 -32.60
N ALA A 228 15.01 -3.91 -33.89
CA ALA A 228 14.67 -5.17 -34.58
C ALA A 228 15.21 -6.41 -33.83
N SER A 229 16.41 -6.31 -33.25
CA SER A 229 17.08 -7.38 -32.50
C SER A 229 16.66 -7.53 -31.03
N ASP A 230 15.68 -6.77 -30.53
CA ASP A 230 15.32 -6.83 -29.10
C ASP A 230 14.58 -8.13 -28.73
N PRO A 231 15.06 -8.88 -27.71
CA PRO A 231 14.43 -10.12 -27.23
C PRO A 231 13.38 -9.88 -26.13
N TRP A 232 13.16 -8.63 -25.72
CA TRP A 232 12.28 -8.24 -24.63
C TRP A 232 10.83 -7.99 -25.11
N PRO A 233 9.82 -8.04 -24.21
CA PRO A 233 8.45 -7.71 -24.58
C PRO A 233 8.31 -6.30 -25.16
N ARG A 234 7.67 -6.22 -26.33
CA ARG A 234 7.32 -4.97 -27.02
C ARG A 234 5.99 -4.46 -26.48
N VAL A 235 5.93 -3.17 -26.15
CA VAL A 235 4.72 -2.50 -25.63
C VAL A 235 4.53 -1.15 -26.31
N ALA A 236 3.28 -0.73 -26.51
CA ALA A 236 2.99 0.62 -26.96
C ALA A 236 3.29 1.62 -25.83
N GLY A 237 3.74 2.83 -26.18
CA GLY A 237 3.94 3.89 -25.18
C GLY A 237 2.64 4.26 -24.45
N LYS A 238 1.48 4.10 -25.10
CA LYS A 238 0.16 4.20 -24.46
C LYS A 238 0.07 3.28 -23.22
N THR A 239 0.41 2.00 -23.36
CA THR A 239 0.41 1.02 -22.26
C THR A 239 1.26 1.48 -21.08
N LEU A 240 2.44 2.06 -21.34
CA LEU A 240 3.34 2.56 -20.29
C LEU A 240 2.75 3.77 -19.55
N LEU A 241 2.19 4.72 -20.30
CA LEU A 241 1.54 5.92 -19.75
C LEU A 241 0.28 5.59 -18.95
N ASP A 242 -0.49 4.59 -19.39
CA ASP A 242 -1.71 4.12 -18.73
C ASP A 242 -1.36 3.31 -17.47
N MET A 243 -0.28 2.51 -17.51
CA MET A 243 0.28 1.84 -16.33
C MET A 243 0.68 2.82 -15.22
N GLU A 244 1.33 3.95 -15.52
CA GLU A 244 1.65 4.98 -14.49
C GLU A 244 0.41 5.63 -13.89
N ARG A 245 -0.66 5.81 -14.68
CA ARG A 245 -1.97 6.34 -14.23
C ARG A 245 -2.83 5.30 -13.50
N GLU A 246 -2.39 4.05 -13.50
CA GLU A 246 -3.15 2.86 -13.13
C GLU A 246 -4.45 2.62 -13.91
N ASP A 247 -4.52 3.13 -15.14
CA ASP A 247 -5.60 2.81 -16.06
C ASP A 247 -5.30 1.49 -16.78
N TYR A 248 -6.29 0.59 -16.76
CA TYR A 248 -6.25 -0.71 -17.41
C TYR A 248 -7.59 -1.01 -18.11
N GLN A 249 -8.40 0.01 -18.44
CA GLN A 249 -9.65 -0.16 -19.19
C GLN A 249 -9.40 -0.73 -20.60
N ASP A 250 -8.25 -0.39 -21.20
CA ASP A 250 -7.83 -0.86 -22.51
C ASP A 250 -7.29 -2.31 -22.49
N ALA A 251 -7.85 -3.17 -23.36
CA ALA A 251 -7.47 -4.56 -23.49
C ALA A 251 -6.03 -4.76 -24.00
N ALA A 252 -5.51 -3.86 -24.85
CA ALA A 252 -4.11 -3.92 -25.29
C ALA A 252 -3.17 -3.64 -24.10
N THR A 253 -3.48 -2.62 -23.31
CA THR A 253 -2.78 -2.29 -22.06
C THR A 253 -2.79 -3.45 -21.07
N GLN A 254 -3.93 -4.14 -20.85
CA GLN A 254 -3.98 -5.34 -19.99
C GLN A 254 -3.09 -6.49 -20.49
N SER A 255 -3.12 -6.78 -21.80
CA SER A 255 -2.33 -7.85 -22.40
C SER A 255 -0.82 -7.56 -22.34
N GLN A 256 -0.43 -6.35 -22.77
CA GLN A 256 0.97 -5.93 -22.81
C GLN A 256 1.58 -5.78 -21.41
N SER A 257 0.87 -5.17 -20.45
CA SER A 257 1.35 -5.06 -19.07
C SER A 257 1.52 -6.43 -18.39
N LYS A 258 0.69 -7.44 -18.70
CA LYS A 258 0.87 -8.85 -18.26
C LYS A 258 2.07 -9.56 -18.91
N GLN A 259 2.54 -9.11 -20.06
CA GLN A 259 3.79 -9.58 -20.66
C GLN A 259 5.00 -8.87 -20.06
N LEU A 260 4.96 -7.53 -20.00
CA LEU A 260 6.00 -6.68 -19.46
C LEU A 260 6.30 -6.95 -17.98
N MET A 261 5.30 -6.87 -17.09
CA MET A 261 5.54 -7.03 -15.64
C MET A 261 6.02 -8.45 -15.30
N ARG A 262 5.56 -9.48 -16.02
CA ARG A 262 6.07 -10.85 -15.91
C ARG A 262 7.55 -10.97 -16.29
N PHE A 263 8.02 -10.19 -17.26
CA PHE A 263 9.45 -10.12 -17.61
C PHE A 263 10.25 -9.36 -16.55
N LEU A 264 9.80 -8.18 -16.13
CA LEU A 264 10.47 -7.37 -15.10
C LEU A 264 10.57 -8.12 -13.76
N VAL A 265 9.45 -8.65 -13.25
CA VAL A 265 9.43 -9.43 -11.99
C VAL A 265 10.31 -10.69 -12.12
N ALA A 266 10.31 -11.39 -13.25
CA ALA A 266 11.19 -12.55 -13.45
C ALA A 266 12.68 -12.17 -13.48
N HIS A 267 13.03 -10.99 -13.98
CA HIS A 267 14.39 -10.46 -13.93
C HIS A 267 14.81 -10.15 -12.48
N HIS A 268 14.04 -9.35 -11.73
CA HIS A 268 14.39 -8.99 -10.35
C HIS A 268 14.37 -10.19 -9.37
N LEU A 269 13.60 -11.24 -9.68
CA LEU A 269 13.65 -12.53 -8.96
C LEU A 269 14.96 -13.31 -9.20
N ASN A 270 15.82 -12.89 -10.14
CA ASN A 270 17.16 -13.47 -10.39
C ASN A 270 17.14 -15.01 -10.55
N GLY A 271 16.13 -15.54 -11.23
CA GLY A 271 15.96 -16.98 -11.46
C GLY A 271 15.33 -17.77 -10.29
N ALA A 272 14.99 -17.14 -9.16
CA ALA A 272 14.25 -17.79 -8.09
C ALA A 272 12.85 -18.23 -8.59
N PRO A 273 12.52 -19.54 -8.59
CA PRO A 273 11.22 -20.02 -9.06
C PRO A 273 10.10 -19.55 -8.13
N LEU A 274 8.89 -19.38 -8.66
CA LEU A 274 7.69 -19.07 -7.86
C LEU A 274 6.88 -20.34 -7.61
N ASN A 275 6.81 -20.76 -6.35
CA ASN A 275 6.11 -21.94 -5.89
C ASN A 275 4.61 -21.85 -6.17
N THR A 276 4.03 -20.66 -6.02
CA THR A 276 2.63 -20.39 -6.35
C THR A 276 2.32 -20.54 -7.84
N ARG A 277 3.29 -20.24 -8.71
CA ARG A 277 3.19 -20.52 -10.14
C ARG A 277 3.28 -22.01 -10.44
N GLN A 278 4.11 -22.77 -9.71
CA GLN A 278 4.16 -24.22 -9.84
C GLN A 278 2.83 -24.86 -9.42
N ILE A 279 2.29 -24.49 -8.25
CA ILE A 279 0.98 -24.94 -7.76
C ILE A 279 -0.14 -24.65 -8.78
N LEU A 280 -0.13 -23.49 -9.44
CA LEU A 280 -1.10 -23.16 -10.51
C LEU A 280 -0.93 -24.02 -11.77
N VAL A 281 0.28 -24.48 -12.08
CA VAL A 281 0.52 -25.44 -13.18
C VAL A 281 0.05 -26.83 -12.77
N ASP A 282 0.42 -27.30 -11.59
CA ASP A 282 0.06 -28.63 -11.07
C ASP A 282 -1.47 -28.78 -10.96
N LEU A 283 -2.16 -27.77 -10.43
CA LEU A 283 -3.63 -27.72 -10.36
C LEU A 283 -4.33 -27.59 -11.73
N SER A 284 -3.59 -27.34 -12.81
CA SER A 284 -4.11 -27.32 -14.19
C SER A 284 -3.83 -28.62 -14.96
N GLN A 285 -3.23 -29.61 -14.30
CA GLN A 285 -2.89 -30.94 -14.84
C GLN A 285 -3.66 -32.08 -14.13
N LEU A 286 -4.65 -31.72 -13.30
CA LEU A 286 -5.57 -32.62 -12.58
C LEU A 286 -7.00 -32.49 -13.14
#